data_AF-A0A957EAA0-F1
#
_entry.id   AF-A0A957EAA0-F1
#
_cell.length_a   1.000
_cell.length_b   1.000
_cell.length_c   1.000
_cell.angle_alpha   90.00
_cell.angle_beta   90.00
_cell.angle_gamma   90.00
#
_symmetry.space_group_name_H-M   'P 1'
#
loop_
_entity.id
_entity.type
_entity.pdbx_description
1 polymer ?
#
loop_
_entity_poly.entity_id
_entity_poly.type
_entity_poly.pdbx_seq_one_letter_code
_entity_poly.pdbx_strand_id
1 'polypeptide(L)'
;YTTRNVAAQNDDATSMLSFYRTLTALRREEAALNVGNYTAVDQDNPNVFAYVRSASGRSYMIVLNFTGESQEVSITGYGEKAPITLATDMQRHGSVALPQFTLAPNEGLILQI
;
A
#
# COMPACT_ATOMS: atom_id res chain seq x y z
N TYR A 1 -19.72 -0.70 23.28
CA TYR A 1 -18.89 -1.01 22.09
C TYR A 1 -19.33 -2.36 21.52
N THR A 2 -20.34 -2.40 20.65
CA THR A 2 -20.93 -3.65 20.14
C THR A 2 -20.30 -4.15 18.83
N THR A 3 -19.78 -3.26 17.98
CA THR A 3 -19.29 -3.61 16.62
C THR A 3 -17.80 -3.34 16.38
N ARG A 4 -17.14 -2.52 17.20
CA ARG A 4 -15.69 -2.22 17.09
C ARG A 4 -15.00 -2.53 18.40
N ASN A 5 -14.52 -3.76 18.55
CA ASN A 5 -13.75 -4.18 19.72
C ASN A 5 -12.61 -5.13 19.29
N VAL A 6 -11.61 -5.28 20.15
CA VAL A 6 -10.41 -6.08 19.86
C VAL A 6 -10.76 -7.54 19.62
N ALA A 7 -11.68 -8.12 20.38
CA ALA A 7 -12.05 -9.53 20.21
C ALA A 7 -12.63 -9.78 18.82
N ALA A 8 -13.62 -8.97 18.40
CA ALA A 8 -14.23 -9.08 17.08
C ALA A 8 -13.23 -8.87 15.92
N GLN A 9 -12.30 -7.91 16.05
CA GLN A 9 -11.29 -7.67 15.02
C GLN A 9 -10.18 -8.73 15.01
N ASN A 10 -9.89 -9.35 16.16
CA ASN A 10 -8.86 -10.38 16.25
C ASN A 10 -9.24 -11.65 15.48
N ASP A 11 -10.53 -11.93 15.36
CA ASP A 11 -11.06 -13.09 14.64
C ASP A 11 -11.35 -12.80 13.16
N ASP A 12 -11.23 -11.53 12.73
CA ASP A 12 -11.42 -11.09 11.34
C ASP A 12 -10.06 -10.78 10.69
N ALA A 13 -9.67 -11.65 9.75
CA ALA A 13 -8.41 -11.52 8.99
C ALA A 13 -8.35 -10.27 8.11
N THR A 14 -9.50 -9.66 7.81
CA THR A 14 -9.62 -8.44 7.00
C THR A 14 -9.83 -7.18 7.83
N SER A 15 -9.79 -7.31 9.16
CA SER A 15 -9.97 -6.16 10.04
C SER A 15 -8.80 -5.19 9.98
N MET A 16 -9.06 -3.94 10.41
CA MET A 16 -7.99 -2.95 10.60
C MET A 16 -6.90 -3.44 11.55
N LEU A 17 -7.25 -4.17 12.61
CA LEU A 17 -6.26 -4.77 13.52
C LEU A 17 -5.34 -5.75 12.78
N SER A 18 -5.92 -6.62 11.95
CA SER A 18 -5.18 -7.58 11.12
C SER A 18 -4.29 -6.85 10.12
N PHE A 19 -4.79 -5.81 9.47
CA PHE A 19 -4.00 -4.94 8.60
C PHE A 19 -2.80 -4.33 9.32
N TYR A 20 -3.01 -3.70 10.49
CA TYR A 20 -1.92 -3.08 11.25
C TYR A 20 -0.87 -4.09 11.72
N ARG A 21 -1.30 -5.30 12.12
CA ARG A 21 -0.38 -6.39 12.50
C ARG A 21 0.49 -6.81 11.31
N THR A 22 -0.14 -7.05 10.16
CA THR A 22 0.57 -7.44 8.92
C THR A 22 1.51 -6.34 8.44
N LEU A 23 1.06 -5.08 8.42
CA LEU A 23 1.89 -3.94 8.05
C LEU A 23 3.09 -3.76 8.98
N THR A 24 2.88 -3.94 10.29
CA THR A 24 3.96 -3.82 11.29
C THR A 24 4.97 -4.95 11.15
N ALA A 25 4.52 -6.18 10.90
CA ALA A 25 5.39 -7.32 10.63
C ALA A 25 6.21 -7.08 9.36
N LEU A 26 5.56 -6.71 8.26
CA LEU A 26 6.20 -6.38 6.99
C LEU A 26 7.26 -5.29 7.14
N ARG A 27 6.97 -4.21 7.88
CA ARG A 27 7.94 -3.13 8.15
C ARG A 27 9.16 -3.61 8.95
N ARG A 28 9.01 -4.62 9.82
CA ARG A 28 10.13 -5.17 10.60
C ARG A 28 10.99 -6.10 9.75
N GLU A 29 10.37 -6.85 8.84
CA GLU A 29 11.03 -7.81 7.96
C GLU A 29 11.75 -7.13 6.79
N GLU A 30 11.21 -6.03 6.27
CA GLU A 30 11.73 -5.35 5.09
C GLU A 30 12.50 -4.07 5.45
N ALA A 31 13.84 -4.14 5.36
CA ALA A 31 14.73 -3.01 5.64
C ALA A 31 14.40 -1.76 4.78
N ALA A 32 13.95 -1.97 3.53
CA ALA A 32 13.52 -0.89 2.64
C ALA A 32 12.37 -0.07 3.25
N LEU A 33 11.37 -0.72 3.85
CA LEU A 33 10.23 -0.04 4.46
C LEU A 33 10.57 0.62 5.81
N ASN A 34 11.61 0.15 6.49
CA ASN A 34 12.07 0.68 7.77
C ASN A 34 13.04 1.86 7.59
N VAL A 35 14.25 1.57 7.11
CA VAL A 35 15.39 2.51 7.02
C VAL A 35 15.75 2.89 5.59
N GLY A 36 15.01 2.40 4.60
CA GLY A 36 15.30 2.67 3.20
C GLY A 36 15.10 4.13 2.80
N ASN A 37 15.82 4.50 1.74
CA ASN A 37 15.75 5.81 1.11
C ASN A 37 14.33 6.11 0.64
N TYR A 38 13.96 7.38 0.69
CA TYR A 38 12.65 7.85 0.27
C TYR A 38 12.77 8.63 -1.04
N THR A 39 11.92 8.32 -2.01
CA THR A 39 11.79 9.06 -3.26
C THR A 39 10.31 9.34 -3.52
N ALA A 40 9.91 10.60 -3.57
CA ALA A 40 8.54 10.97 -3.90
C ALA A 40 8.22 10.69 -5.38
N VAL A 41 7.00 10.26 -5.66
CA VAL A 41 6.47 9.95 -7.00
C VAL A 41 5.16 10.72 -7.18
N ASP A 42 4.86 11.16 -8.40
CA ASP A 42 3.59 11.81 -8.74
C ASP A 42 3.24 13.00 -7.82
N GLN A 43 4.23 13.87 -7.54
CA GLN A 43 4.10 14.96 -6.57
C GLN A 43 3.03 16.00 -6.93
N ASP A 44 2.64 16.07 -8.19
CA ASP A 44 1.64 17.01 -8.70
C ASP A 44 0.21 16.53 -8.45
N ASN A 45 0.02 15.29 -7.98
CA ASN A 45 -1.29 14.70 -7.72
C ASN A 45 -1.74 14.97 -6.27
N PRO A 46 -2.73 15.86 -6.03
CA PRO A 46 -3.18 16.18 -4.68
C PRO A 46 -4.04 15.09 -4.04
N ASN A 47 -4.57 14.15 -4.83
CA ASN A 47 -5.50 13.11 -4.36
C ASN A 47 -4.77 11.82 -3.96
N VAL A 48 -3.62 11.57 -4.58
CA VAL A 48 -2.86 10.33 -4.43
C VAL A 48 -1.45 10.66 -3.97
N PHE A 49 -1.08 10.11 -2.82
CA PHE A 49 0.27 10.22 -2.30
C PHE A 49 1.07 8.97 -2.65
N ALA A 50 2.06 9.11 -3.54
CA ALA A 50 2.90 8.02 -4.00
C ALA A 50 4.38 8.25 -3.68
N TYR A 51 5.08 7.20 -3.25
CA TYR A 51 6.52 7.26 -3.02
C TYR A 51 7.16 5.88 -3.06
N VAL A 52 8.47 5.86 -3.27
CA VAL A 52 9.30 4.65 -3.25
C VAL A 52 10.17 4.63 -2.01
N ARG A 53 10.30 3.44 -1.44
CA ARG A 53 11.24 3.10 -0.37
C ARG A 53 12.21 2.04 -0.85
N SER A 54 13.52 2.26 -0.74
CA SER A 54 14.53 1.30 -1.21
C SER A 54 15.69 1.12 -0.23
N ALA A 55 16.10 -0.14 -0.02
CA ALA A 55 17.30 -0.52 0.72
C ALA A 55 17.75 -1.91 0.31
N SER A 56 19.07 -2.17 0.35
CA SER A 56 19.63 -3.52 0.21
C SER A 56 19.13 -4.28 -1.04
N GLY A 57 18.97 -3.58 -2.17
CA GLY A 57 18.51 -4.17 -3.43
C GLY A 57 17.01 -4.50 -3.50
N ARG A 58 16.22 -4.09 -2.51
CA ARG A 58 14.76 -4.24 -2.46
C ARG A 58 14.12 -2.86 -2.55
N SER A 59 13.06 -2.74 -3.34
CA SER A 59 12.29 -1.51 -3.49
C SER A 59 10.79 -1.79 -3.37
N TYR A 60 10.10 -0.86 -2.72
CA TYR A 60 8.66 -0.88 -2.56
C TYR A 60 8.10 0.48 -2.97
N MET A 61 7.02 0.45 -3.73
CA MET A 61 6.21 1.62 -4.03
C MET A 61 4.98 1.62 -3.13
N ILE A 62 4.76 2.72 -2.43
CA ILE A 62 3.60 2.95 -1.60
C ILE A 62 2.72 3.95 -2.34
N VAL A 63 1.44 3.62 -2.51
CA VAL A 63 0.47 4.47 -3.20
C VAL A 63 -0.78 4.57 -2.34
N LEU A 64 -1.14 5.78 -1.92
CA LEU A 64 -2.24 6.04 -0.99
C LEU A 64 -3.26 6.98 -1.63
N ASN A 65 -4.52 6.56 -1.69
CA ASN A 65 -5.64 7.44 -2.05
C ASN A 65 -6.14 8.16 -0.79
N PHE A 66 -6.04 9.49 -0.75
CA PHE A 66 -6.52 10.31 0.37
C PHE A 66 -7.93 10.88 0.16
N THR A 67 -8.64 10.38 -0.85
CA THR A 67 -10.02 10.79 -1.15
C THR A 67 -11.01 9.68 -0.80
N GLY A 68 -12.26 10.08 -0.57
CA GLY A 68 -13.40 9.17 -0.44
C GLY A 68 -13.93 8.63 -1.77
N GLU A 69 -13.21 8.84 -2.87
CA GLU A 69 -13.61 8.48 -4.23
C GLU A 69 -12.54 7.59 -4.87
N SER A 70 -12.90 6.82 -5.88
CA SER A 70 -11.91 6.05 -6.63
C SER A 70 -11.01 6.99 -7.43
N GLN A 71 -9.70 6.72 -7.42
CA GLN A 71 -8.72 7.49 -8.18
C GLN A 71 -8.05 6.60 -9.23
N GLU A 72 -7.92 7.11 -10.45
CA GLU A 72 -7.05 6.50 -11.45
C GLU A 72 -5.62 6.99 -11.24
N VAL A 73 -4.68 6.05 -11.30
CA VAL A 73 -3.26 6.30 -11.05
C VAL A 73 -2.45 5.80 -12.24
N SER A 74 -1.49 6.61 -12.66
CA SER A 74 -0.52 6.27 -13.70
C SER A 74 0.88 6.57 -13.19
N ILE A 75 1.68 5.52 -13.01
CA ILE A 75 3.08 5.64 -12.57
C ILE A 75 3.95 4.99 -13.64
N THR A 76 4.82 5.78 -14.25
CA THR A 76 5.74 5.33 -15.30
C THR A 76 7.18 5.32 -14.81
N GLY A 77 8.06 4.58 -15.48
CA GLY A 77 9.49 4.50 -15.12
C GLY A 77 9.85 3.47 -14.04
N TYR A 78 8.89 2.67 -13.57
CA TYR A 78 9.07 1.63 -12.54
C TYR A 78 8.68 0.23 -13.01
N GLY A 79 8.63 0.02 -14.33
CA GLY A 79 8.18 -1.24 -14.97
C GLY A 79 6.71 -1.21 -15.40
N GLU A 80 6.25 -2.31 -15.99
CA GLU A 80 4.87 -2.44 -16.50
C GLU A 80 3.89 -2.96 -15.45
N LYS A 81 4.35 -3.85 -14.58
CA LYS A 81 3.53 -4.50 -13.55
C LYS A 81 4.29 -4.62 -12.25
N ALA A 82 3.57 -4.43 -11.14
CA ALA A 82 4.11 -4.58 -9.80
C ALA A 82 3.22 -5.52 -8.96
N PRO A 83 3.78 -6.56 -8.32
CA PRO A 83 3.05 -7.38 -7.36
C PRO A 83 2.56 -6.57 -6.16
N ILE A 84 1.32 -6.83 -5.74
CA ILE A 84 0.75 -6.25 -4.52
C ILE A 84 1.27 -7.05 -3.32
N THR A 85 2.07 -6.41 -2.48
CA THR A 85 2.56 -6.97 -1.21
C THR A 85 1.50 -6.85 -0.12
N LEU A 86 0.80 -5.71 -0.05
CA LEU A 86 -0.24 -5.47 0.94
C LEU A 86 -1.24 -4.43 0.43
N ALA A 87 -2.52 -4.64 0.71
CA ALA A 87 -3.60 -3.70 0.48
C ALA A 87 -4.36 -3.43 1.77
N THR A 88 -4.93 -2.23 1.89
CA THR A 88 -5.63 -1.78 3.11
C THR A 88 -6.87 -2.62 3.42
N ASP A 89 -7.56 -3.09 2.39
CA ASP A 89 -8.74 -3.96 2.52
C ASP A 89 -8.39 -5.42 2.87
N MET A 90 -7.10 -5.78 2.89
CA MET A 90 -6.58 -7.13 3.12
C MET A 90 -7.05 -8.20 2.11
N GLN A 91 -7.74 -7.81 1.04
CA GLN A 91 -8.35 -8.71 0.06
C GLN A 91 -7.75 -8.54 -1.33
N ARG A 92 -7.25 -7.36 -1.66
CA ARG A 92 -6.68 -7.11 -2.98
C ARG A 92 -5.30 -7.75 -3.10
N HIS A 93 -5.15 -8.63 -4.10
CA HIS A 93 -3.95 -9.42 -4.35
C HIS A 93 -3.59 -9.43 -5.85
N GLY A 94 -2.45 -10.02 -6.20
CA GLY A 94 -1.99 -10.16 -7.57
C GLY A 94 -0.99 -9.08 -7.97
N SER A 95 -1.21 -8.43 -9.11
CA SER A 95 -0.33 -7.35 -9.59
C SER A 95 -1.14 -6.24 -10.23
N VAL A 96 -0.68 -5.00 -10.11
CA VAL A 96 -1.25 -3.86 -10.82
C VAL A 96 -0.41 -3.53 -12.05
N ALA A 97 -1.04 -3.01 -13.10
CA ALA A 97 -0.33 -2.39 -14.21
C ALA A 97 0.04 -0.96 -13.80
N LEU A 98 1.32 -0.67 -13.64
CA LEU A 98 1.78 0.64 -13.18
C LEU A 98 1.38 1.80 -14.11
N PRO A 99 1.39 1.63 -15.45
CA PRO A 99 0.95 2.69 -16.36
C PRO A 99 -0.52 3.09 -16.18
N GLN A 100 -1.36 2.20 -15.66
CA GLN A 100 -2.78 2.50 -15.40
C GLN A 100 -3.39 1.49 -14.44
N PHE A 101 -3.82 1.97 -13.27
CA PHE A 101 -4.59 1.19 -12.31
C PHE A 101 -5.50 2.10 -11.47
N THR A 102 -6.48 1.50 -10.79
CA THR A 102 -7.42 2.23 -9.93
C THR A 102 -7.14 1.95 -8.46
N LEU A 103 -7.28 2.98 -7.63
CA LEU A 103 -7.37 2.86 -6.18
C LEU A 103 -8.82 3.10 -5.74
N ALA A 104 -9.34 2.23 -4.88
CA ALA A 104 -10.60 2.40 -4.19
C ALA A 104 -10.54 3.58 -3.19
N PRO A 105 -11.69 4.10 -2.74
CA PRO A 105 -11.75 5.12 -1.69
C PRO A 105 -10.90 4.77 -0.46
N ASN A 106 -10.04 5.69 -0.03
CA ASN A 106 -9.14 5.51 1.13
C ASN A 106 -8.21 4.29 1.06
N GLU A 107 -7.98 3.73 -0.12
CA GLU A 107 -7.13 2.55 -0.29
C GLU A 107 -5.65 2.94 -0.32
N GLY A 108 -4.85 2.21 0.45
CA GLY A 108 -3.39 2.18 0.32
C GLY A 108 -2.91 0.83 -0.20
N LEU A 109 -1.96 0.87 -1.14
CA LEU A 109 -1.23 -0.29 -1.67
C LEU A 109 0.26 -0.19 -1.38
N ILE A 110 0.87 -1.33 -1.07
CA ILE A 110 2.30 -1.54 -1.08
C ILE A 110 2.61 -2.50 -2.23
N LEU A 111 3.40 -2.03 -3.18
CA LEU A 111 3.78 -2.74 -4.39
C LEU A 111 5.28 -3.03 -4.35
N GLN A 112 5.69 -4.22 -4.79
CA GLN A 112 7.11 -4.54 -4.94
C GLN A 112 7.57 -4.18 -6.36
N ILE A 113 8.67 -3.42 -6.47
CA ILE A 113 9.23 -2.92 -7.74
C ILE A 113 10.73 -3.17 -7.86
#